data_AF-A0A1Y5EGX5-F1
#
_entry.id   AF-A0A1Y5EGX5-F1
#
_cell.length_a   1.000
_cell.length_b   1.000
_cell.length_c   1.000
_cell.angle_alpha   90.00
_cell.angle_beta   90.00
_cell.angle_gamma   90.00
#
_symmetry.space_group_name_H-M   'P 1'
#
loop_
_entity.id
_entity.type
_entity.pdbx_description
1 polymer ?
#
loop_
_entity_poly.entity_id
_entity_poly.type
_entity_poly.pdbx_seq_one_letter_code
_entity_poly.pdbx_strand_id
1 'polypeptide(L)'
;MTINNKDIKEAWRQWTAKKDWDYFVSLAFNPQPFGRYWSVQDAARDLHEWHARNDRLMLGGRWHNKPHKRTQFYGFVEHVDSNIHWHLMVKLRSDKHEIFETEAGDVWKKLIPSGSNKIKHAQADEDANKTFSRYCGKAIYINDPAENIQFSQS
;
A
#
# COMPACT_ATOMS: atom_id res chain seq x y z
N MET A 1 22.95 -22.38 -4.63
CA MET A 1 22.86 -20.95 -4.99
C MET A 1 22.30 -20.23 -3.78
N THR A 2 23.12 -19.46 -3.06
CA THR A 2 22.66 -18.75 -1.85
C THR A 2 22.14 -17.39 -2.30
N ILE A 3 20.82 -17.22 -2.31
CA ILE A 3 20.20 -15.93 -2.58
C ILE A 3 20.52 -15.01 -1.40
N ASN A 4 21.03 -13.81 -1.65
CA ASN A 4 21.32 -12.83 -0.60
C ASN A 4 20.30 -11.66 -0.63
N ASN A 5 20.27 -10.86 0.45
CA ASN A 5 19.34 -9.72 0.57
C ASN A 5 19.47 -8.69 -0.56
N LYS A 6 20.67 -8.50 -1.12
CA LYS A 6 20.90 -7.55 -2.20
C LYS A 6 20.22 -8.02 -3.49
N ASP A 7 20.34 -9.30 -3.81
CA ASP A 7 19.73 -9.90 -5.00
C ASP A 7 18.19 -9.88 -4.91
N ILE A 8 17.64 -10.11 -3.72
CA ILE A 8 16.19 -10.00 -3.46
C ILE A 8 15.72 -8.55 -3.62
N LYS A 9 16.40 -7.60 -2.98
CA LYS A 9 16.05 -6.18 -3.10
C LYS A 9 16.08 -5.71 -4.56
N GLU A 10 17.05 -6.16 -5.33
CA GLU A 10 17.16 -5.82 -6.75
C GLU A 10 16.06 -6.48 -7.58
N ALA A 11 15.80 -7.78 -7.39
CA ALA A 11 14.71 -8.49 -8.07
C ALA A 11 13.35 -7.84 -7.78
N TRP A 12 13.11 -7.44 -6.53
CA TRP A 12 11.90 -6.73 -6.14
C TRP A 12 11.78 -5.37 -6.82
N ARG A 13 12.85 -4.57 -6.81
CA ARG A 13 12.86 -3.27 -7.51
C ARG A 13 12.55 -3.43 -8.99
N GLN A 14 13.14 -4.42 -9.64
CA GLN A 14 12.89 -4.68 -11.05
C GLN A 14 11.45 -5.14 -11.29
N TRP A 15 10.88 -5.96 -10.41
CA TRP A 15 9.49 -6.38 -10.52
C TRP A 15 8.51 -5.23 -10.30
N THR A 16 8.73 -4.40 -9.27
CA THR A 16 7.88 -3.23 -8.99
C THR A 16 7.96 -2.19 -10.10
N ALA A 17 9.16 -1.96 -10.67
CA ALA A 17 9.36 -1.01 -11.76
C ALA A 17 8.79 -1.48 -13.12
N LYS A 18 8.65 -2.79 -13.33
CA LYS A 18 8.13 -3.36 -14.59
C LYS A 18 6.61 -3.30 -14.72
N LYS A 19 5.89 -3.02 -13.64
CA LYS A 19 4.42 -2.95 -13.65
C LYS A 19 3.94 -1.53 -13.88
N ASP A 20 2.85 -1.42 -14.62
CA ASP A 20 2.12 -0.21 -14.98
C ASP A 20 1.29 0.34 -13.80
N TRP A 21 1.88 0.46 -12.62
CA TRP A 21 1.18 0.99 -11.44
C TRP A 21 0.68 2.42 -11.70
N ASP A 22 -0.50 2.73 -11.16
CA ASP A 22 -1.11 4.05 -11.34
C ASP A 22 -0.69 4.99 -10.20
N TYR A 23 -0.60 4.45 -8.98
CA TYR A 23 -0.31 5.25 -7.79
C TYR A 23 0.70 4.59 -6.86
N PHE A 24 1.41 5.45 -6.15
CA PHE A 24 2.04 5.14 -4.89
C PHE A 24 1.23 5.75 -3.75
N VAL A 25 1.04 4.98 -2.69
CA VAL A 25 0.31 5.41 -1.51
C VAL A 25 1.12 5.12 -0.26
N SER A 26 1.36 6.14 0.58
CA SER A 26 1.79 5.94 1.96
C SER A 26 0.61 6.12 2.89
N LEU A 27 0.37 5.16 3.80
CA LEU A 27 -0.62 5.21 4.87
C LEU A 27 0.10 5.05 6.20
N ALA A 28 0.17 6.13 6.98
CA ALA A 28 0.77 6.14 8.30
C ALA A 28 -0.33 6.07 9.36
N PHE A 29 -0.11 5.30 10.41
CA PHE A 29 -1.05 5.19 11.52
C PHE A 29 -0.96 6.37 12.49
N ASN A 30 0.26 6.86 12.75
CA ASN A 30 0.63 7.87 13.74
C ASN A 30 0.11 7.55 15.17
N PRO A 31 0.89 7.80 16.22
CA PRO A 31 0.45 7.52 17.59
C PRO A 31 -0.87 8.22 17.91
N GLN A 32 -1.82 7.49 18.50
CA GLN A 32 -3.04 8.10 19.04
C GLN A 32 -2.75 8.81 20.36
N PRO A 33 -3.60 9.77 20.78
CA PRO A 33 -3.66 10.19 22.17
C PRO A 33 -3.74 8.95 23.07
N PHE A 34 -3.00 8.95 24.18
CA PHE A 34 -2.87 7.83 25.14
C PHE A 34 -2.00 6.63 24.69
N GLY A 35 -1.21 6.76 23.63
CA GLY A 35 -0.09 5.84 23.38
C GLY A 35 -0.50 4.46 22.86
N ARG A 36 -1.64 4.36 22.16
CA ARG A 36 -2.01 3.13 21.47
C ARG A 36 -1.06 2.89 20.30
N TYR A 37 -0.36 1.76 20.34
CA TYR A 37 0.43 1.23 19.22
C TYR A 37 -0.42 0.20 18.46
N TRP A 38 -0.21 0.12 17.15
CA TRP A 38 -0.79 -0.94 16.32
C TRP A 38 0.17 -2.11 16.27
N SER A 39 -0.37 -3.33 16.32
CA SER A 39 0.36 -4.50 15.86
C SER A 39 0.42 -4.50 14.32
N VAL A 40 1.39 -5.21 13.73
CA VAL A 40 1.46 -5.37 12.26
C VAL A 40 0.18 -6.05 11.73
N GLN A 41 -0.39 -6.96 12.51
CA GLN A 41 -1.63 -7.66 12.16
C GLN A 41 -2.84 -6.73 12.16
N ASP A 42 -2.99 -5.87 13.18
CA ASP A 42 -4.02 -4.83 13.19
C ASP A 42 -3.84 -3.86 12.02
N ALA A 43 -2.59 -3.47 11.76
CA ALA A 43 -2.27 -2.59 10.66
C ALA A 43 -2.60 -3.21 9.30
N ALA A 44 -2.36 -4.50 9.11
CA ALA A 44 -2.71 -5.22 7.89
C ALA A 44 -4.23 -5.31 7.72
N ARG A 45 -4.97 -5.62 8.79
CA ARG A 45 -6.45 -5.63 8.77
C ARG A 45 -6.99 -4.26 8.32
N ASP A 46 -6.49 -3.19 8.91
CA ASP A 46 -6.96 -1.83 8.63
C ASP A 46 -6.57 -1.40 7.19
N LEU A 47 -5.43 -1.87 6.66
CA LEU A 47 -5.07 -1.72 5.24
C LEU A 47 -6.10 -2.39 4.31
N HIS A 48 -6.48 -3.63 4.58
CA HIS A 48 -7.46 -4.35 3.76
C HIS A 48 -8.85 -3.72 3.85
N GLU A 49 -9.23 -3.20 5.02
CA GLU A 49 -10.46 -2.43 5.19
C GLU A 49 -10.44 -1.12 4.39
N TRP A 50 -9.32 -0.39 4.40
CA TRP A 50 -9.14 0.79 3.55
C TRP A 50 -9.29 0.43 2.06
N HIS A 51 -8.67 -0.67 1.62
CA HIS A 51 -8.78 -1.16 0.24
C HIS A 51 -10.24 -1.48 -0.13
N ALA A 52 -10.94 -2.23 0.71
CA ALA A 52 -12.34 -2.60 0.50
C ALA A 52 -13.28 -1.38 0.44
N ARG A 53 -13.04 -0.36 1.29
CA ARG A 53 -13.81 0.89 1.26
C ARG A 53 -13.60 1.67 -0.03
N ASN A 54 -12.38 1.72 -0.55
CA ASN A 54 -12.08 2.34 -1.83
C ASN A 54 -12.74 1.58 -2.99
N ASP A 55 -12.65 0.24 -3.01
CA ASP A 55 -13.35 -0.57 -4.00
C ASP A 55 -14.87 -0.36 -3.94
N ARG A 56 -15.45 -0.27 -2.74
CA ARG A 56 -16.88 0.03 -2.56
C ARG A 56 -17.24 1.41 -3.09
N LEU A 57 -16.40 2.41 -2.86
CA LEU A 57 -16.62 3.78 -3.32
C LEU A 57 -16.61 3.84 -4.85
N MET A 58 -15.63 3.20 -5.50
CA MET A 58 -15.48 3.24 -6.96
C MET A 58 -16.46 2.32 -7.69
N LEU A 59 -16.79 1.15 -7.12
CA LEU A 59 -17.56 0.10 -7.79
C LEU A 59 -19.00 -0.07 -7.28
N GLY A 60 -19.35 0.58 -6.17
CA GLY A 60 -20.67 0.55 -5.53
C GLY A 60 -20.90 -0.63 -4.58
N GLY A 61 -22.13 -0.77 -4.08
CA GLY A 61 -22.50 -1.72 -3.00
C GLY A 61 -22.28 -3.22 -3.29
N ARG A 62 -22.06 -3.60 -4.56
CA ARG A 62 -21.76 -4.99 -4.99
C ARG A 62 -20.34 -5.13 -5.54
N TRP A 63 -19.39 -4.34 -5.05
CA TRP A 63 -17.99 -4.35 -5.48
C TRP A 63 -17.36 -5.75 -5.38
N HIS A 64 -17.72 -6.55 -4.35
CA HIS A 64 -17.22 -7.91 -4.16
C HIS A 64 -17.59 -8.85 -5.32
N ASN A 65 -18.69 -8.60 -6.04
CA ASN A 65 -19.09 -9.36 -7.22
C ASN A 65 -18.37 -8.91 -8.51
N LYS A 66 -17.43 -7.96 -8.40
CA LYS A 66 -16.67 -7.41 -9.52
C LYS A 66 -15.16 -7.59 -9.32
N PRO A 67 -14.65 -8.80 -9.01
CA PRO A 67 -13.24 -9.03 -8.68
C PRO A 67 -12.29 -8.53 -9.77
N HIS A 68 -12.66 -8.72 -11.03
CA HIS A 68 -11.90 -8.26 -12.19
C HIS A 68 -11.76 -6.73 -12.29
N LYS A 69 -12.62 -5.94 -11.64
CA LYS A 69 -12.58 -4.45 -11.62
C LYS A 69 -11.99 -3.88 -10.33
N ARG A 70 -11.68 -4.74 -9.36
CA ARG A 70 -11.13 -4.30 -8.07
C ARG A 70 -9.73 -3.72 -8.24
N THR A 71 -9.44 -2.78 -7.37
CA THR A 71 -8.11 -2.21 -7.22
C THR A 71 -7.14 -3.32 -6.85
N GLN A 72 -5.96 -3.30 -7.45
CA GLN A 72 -4.87 -4.17 -7.02
C GLN A 72 -3.85 -3.35 -6.24
N PHE A 73 -3.30 -3.93 -5.19
CA PHE A 73 -2.17 -3.34 -4.50
C PHE A 73 -1.13 -4.39 -4.13
N TYR A 74 0.08 -3.89 -4.00
CA TYR A 74 1.18 -4.54 -3.30
C TYR A 74 1.73 -3.55 -2.28
N GLY A 75 2.00 -4.00 -1.07
CA GLY A 75 2.44 -3.15 0.01
C GLY A 75 3.45 -3.80 0.93
N PHE A 76 4.23 -2.96 1.59
CA PHE A 76 5.18 -3.36 2.62
C PHE A 76 5.07 -2.40 3.80
N VAL A 77 5.31 -2.93 4.98
CA VAL A 77 5.29 -2.16 6.22
C VAL A 77 6.68 -1.59 6.53
N GLU A 78 6.74 -0.35 7.00
CA GLU A 78 7.93 0.29 7.55
C GLU A 78 7.68 0.65 9.02
N HIS A 79 8.76 0.73 9.81
CA HIS A 79 8.74 1.20 11.20
C HIS A 79 7.83 0.37 12.14
N VAL A 80 7.87 -0.96 12.03
CA VAL A 80 7.06 -1.90 12.82
C VAL A 80 7.16 -1.70 14.34
N ASP A 81 8.32 -1.26 14.84
CA ASP A 81 8.56 -1.04 16.28
C ASP A 81 8.21 0.38 16.77
N SER A 82 7.65 1.24 15.91
CA SER A 82 7.35 2.63 16.27
C SER A 82 6.07 3.15 15.61
N ASN A 83 6.19 3.79 14.45
CA ASN A 83 5.08 4.37 13.70
C ASN A 83 4.87 3.59 12.40
N ILE A 84 4.07 2.53 12.45
CA ILE A 84 3.76 1.67 11.30
C ILE A 84 3.28 2.52 10.12
N HIS A 85 3.99 2.40 9.00
CA HIS A 85 3.57 2.95 7.70
C HIS A 85 3.41 1.82 6.68
N TRP A 86 2.30 1.80 5.97
CA TRP A 86 2.19 1.04 4.73
C TRP A 86 2.61 1.90 3.57
N HIS A 87 3.46 1.36 2.72
CA HIS A 87 3.78 1.96 1.43
C HIS A 87 3.32 0.98 0.35
N LEU A 88 2.48 1.47 -0.55
CA LEU A 88 1.72 0.67 -1.49
C LEU A 88 2.02 1.11 -2.91
N MET A 89 2.15 0.14 -3.80
CA MET A 89 1.93 0.33 -5.23
C MET A 89 0.50 -0.09 -5.55
N VAL A 90 -0.25 0.78 -6.22
CA VAL A 90 -1.68 0.61 -6.48
C VAL A 90 -1.95 0.68 -7.98
N LYS A 91 -2.73 -0.28 -8.48
CA LYS A 91 -3.28 -0.32 -9.84
C LYS A 91 -4.79 -0.25 -9.76
N LEU A 92 -5.37 0.79 -10.32
CA LEU A 92 -6.81 0.85 -10.54
C LEU A 92 -7.16 0.03 -11.77
N ARG A 93 -8.22 -0.76 -11.65
CA ARG A 93 -8.85 -1.45 -12.80
C ARG A 93 -10.15 -0.79 -13.23
N SER A 94 -10.55 0.26 -12.51
CA SER A 94 -11.64 1.14 -12.87
C SER A 94 -11.08 2.40 -13.55
N ASP A 95 -11.92 3.09 -14.30
CA ASP A 95 -11.64 4.41 -14.86
C ASP A 95 -11.78 5.55 -13.83
N LYS A 96 -12.00 5.21 -12.55
CA LYS A 96 -12.37 6.15 -11.48
C LYS A 96 -11.16 6.74 -10.76
N HIS A 97 -10.16 7.15 -11.54
CA HIS A 97 -8.92 7.78 -11.05
C HIS A 97 -9.20 9.04 -10.21
N GLU A 98 -10.06 9.94 -10.72
CA GLU A 98 -10.45 11.18 -10.04
C GLU A 98 -11.09 10.93 -8.66
N ILE A 99 -11.94 9.91 -8.55
CA ILE A 99 -12.56 9.52 -7.28
C ILE A 99 -11.48 9.02 -6.32
N PHE A 100 -10.57 8.18 -6.80
CA PHE A 100 -9.50 7.64 -5.95
C PHE A 100 -8.59 8.76 -5.43
N GLU A 101 -8.16 9.68 -6.29
CA GLU A 101 -7.29 10.81 -5.93
C GLU A 101 -7.94 11.73 -4.91
N THR A 102 -9.23 11.98 -5.05
CA THR A 102 -9.96 12.91 -4.19
C THR A 102 -10.34 12.27 -2.85
N GLU A 103 -10.78 11.01 -2.86
CA GLU A 103 -11.48 10.41 -1.73
C GLU A 103 -10.66 9.38 -0.95
N ALA A 104 -9.67 8.74 -1.55
CA ALA A 104 -8.97 7.62 -0.89
C ALA A 104 -8.21 8.06 0.38
N GLY A 105 -7.73 9.31 0.39
CA GLY A 105 -7.14 9.92 1.58
C GLY A 105 -8.15 10.14 2.71
N ASP A 106 -9.37 10.53 2.37
CA ASP A 106 -10.45 10.74 3.34
C ASP A 106 -11.01 9.40 3.86
N VAL A 107 -11.06 8.38 3.01
CA VAL A 107 -11.34 7.00 3.43
C VAL A 107 -10.34 6.55 4.50
N TRP A 108 -9.05 6.87 4.34
CA TRP A 108 -8.03 6.57 5.36
C TRP A 108 -8.29 7.33 6.66
N LYS A 109 -8.50 8.65 6.60
CA LYS A 109 -8.74 9.46 7.80
C LYS A 109 -10.01 9.06 8.56
N LYS A 110 -11.04 8.59 7.86
CA LYS A 110 -12.25 8.04 8.50
C LYS A 110 -11.98 6.72 9.24
N LEU A 111 -11.01 5.93 8.77
CA LEU A 111 -10.62 4.67 9.41
C LEU A 111 -9.63 4.91 10.55
N ILE A 112 -8.59 5.72 10.30
CA ILE A 112 -7.51 6.05 11.22
C ILE A 112 -7.41 7.58 11.33
N PRO A 113 -8.14 8.22 12.27
CA PRO A 113 -8.20 9.68 12.36
C PRO A 113 -6.87 10.39 12.65
N SER A 114 -5.96 9.73 13.39
CA SER A 114 -4.59 10.22 13.62
C SER A 114 -3.69 10.03 12.39
N GLY A 115 -4.09 9.17 11.47
CA GLY A 115 -3.28 8.72 10.36
C GLY A 115 -3.05 9.81 9.32
N SER A 116 -1.87 9.78 8.72
CA SER A 116 -1.57 10.59 7.54
C SER A 116 -1.53 9.70 6.31
N ASN A 117 -1.85 10.28 5.17
CA ASN A 117 -1.74 9.61 3.88
C ASN A 117 -1.03 10.49 2.87
N LYS A 118 -0.44 9.85 1.86
CA LYS A 118 0.17 10.51 0.73
C LYS A 118 -0.10 9.68 -0.51
N ILE A 119 -0.83 10.23 -1.46
CA ILE A 119 -1.16 9.60 -2.74
C ILE A 119 -0.43 10.36 -3.84
N LYS A 120 0.28 9.64 -4.69
CA LYS A 120 1.04 10.19 -5.82
C LYS A 120 0.87 9.30 -7.04
N HIS A 121 0.79 9.89 -8.22
CA HIS A 121 0.88 9.12 -9.46
C HIS A 121 2.25 8.45 -9.55
N ALA A 122 2.25 7.14 -9.81
CA ALA A 122 3.48 6.36 -9.95
C ALA A 122 4.23 6.70 -11.24
N GLN A 123 3.52 7.10 -12.30
CA GLN A 123 4.09 7.45 -13.60
C GLN A 123 4.33 8.94 -13.81
N ALA A 124 4.22 9.77 -12.77
CA ALA A 124 4.44 11.22 -12.91
C ALA A 124 5.86 11.56 -13.40
N ASP A 125 6.86 10.76 -13.02
CA ASP A 125 8.22 10.79 -13.57
C ASP A 125 8.96 9.46 -13.28
N GLU A 126 10.10 9.23 -13.95
CA GLU A 126 10.93 8.04 -13.78
C GLU A 126 11.52 7.94 -12.34
N ASP A 127 11.71 9.09 -11.70
CA ASP A 127 12.27 9.19 -10.36
C ASP A 127 11.27 8.78 -9.27
N ALA A 128 9.96 8.92 -9.52
CA ALA A 128 8.88 8.48 -8.65
C ALA A 128 8.90 6.96 -8.56
N ASN A 129 8.95 6.25 -9.68
CA ASN A 129 9.08 4.79 -9.70
C ASN A 129 10.36 4.29 -9.01
N LYS A 130 11.51 4.95 -9.25
CA LYS A 130 12.77 4.64 -8.55
C LYS A 130 12.68 4.90 -7.05
N THR A 131 12.08 6.01 -6.66
CA THR A 131 11.87 6.41 -5.26
C THR A 131 10.96 5.43 -4.55
N PHE A 132 9.85 5.06 -5.16
CA PHE A 132 8.87 4.13 -4.59
C PHE A 132 9.42 2.71 -4.50
N SER A 133 10.12 2.24 -5.55
CA SER A 133 10.85 0.97 -5.51
C SER A 133 11.94 0.98 -4.43
N ARG A 134 12.56 2.13 -4.15
CA ARG A 134 13.51 2.28 -3.05
C ARG A 134 12.82 2.16 -1.69
N TYR A 135 11.66 2.79 -1.50
CA TYR A 135 10.87 2.59 -0.29
C TYR A 135 10.53 1.10 -0.13
N CYS A 136 10.02 0.43 -1.18
CA CYS A 136 9.71 -1.01 -1.18
C CYS A 136 10.91 -1.87 -0.77
N GLY A 137 12.10 -1.57 -1.27
CA GLY A 137 13.28 -2.38 -0.99
C GLY A 137 13.99 -2.07 0.35
N LYS A 138 13.61 -1.03 1.10
CA LYS A 138 14.30 -0.70 2.37
C LYS A 138 14.06 -1.77 3.43
N ALA A 139 12.81 -2.22 3.54
CA ALA A 139 12.33 -3.11 4.59
C ALA A 139 12.08 -4.54 4.09
N ILE A 140 12.79 -5.00 3.04
CA ILE A 140 12.73 -6.38 2.56
C ILE A 140 14.03 -7.10 2.90
N TYR A 141 13.95 -8.09 3.77
CA TYR A 141 15.01 -9.01 4.16
C TYR A 141 14.53 -10.46 4.02
N ILE A 142 15.47 -11.38 3.81
CA ILE A 142 15.20 -12.80 3.55
C ILE A 142 14.38 -13.49 4.66
N ASN A 143 14.45 -12.94 5.88
CA ASN A 143 13.80 -13.46 7.07
C ASN A 143 12.67 -12.56 7.57
N ASP A 144 12.22 -11.59 6.77
CA ASP A 144 11.11 -10.75 7.21
C ASP A 144 9.84 -11.58 7.35
N PRO A 145 9.07 -11.36 8.44
CA PRO A 145 7.76 -11.98 8.59
C PRO A 145 6.89 -11.73 7.36
N ALA A 146 6.20 -12.77 6.89
CA ALA A 146 5.33 -12.65 5.71
C ALA A 146 4.24 -11.58 5.87
N GLU A 147 3.84 -11.28 7.10
CA GLU A 147 2.90 -10.21 7.44
C GLU A 147 3.39 -8.80 7.13
N ASN A 148 4.70 -8.61 6.99
CA ASN A 148 5.29 -7.32 6.59
C ASN A 148 5.02 -6.98 5.12
N ILE A 149 4.50 -7.94 4.35
CA ILE A 149 4.18 -7.79 2.94
C ILE A 149 2.71 -8.13 2.74
N GLN A 150 1.98 -7.24 2.07
CA GLN A 150 0.55 -7.39 1.83
C GLN A 150 0.25 -7.27 0.33
N PHE A 151 -0.72 -8.07 -0.11
CA PHE A 151 -1.20 -8.05 -1.49
C PHE A 151 -2.73 -7.99 -1.47
N SER A 152 -3.33 -7.24 -2.39
CA SER A 152 -4.76 -7.36 -2.65
C SER A 152 -5.07 -8.78 -3.13
N GLN A 153 -6.01 -9.47 -2.47
CA GLN A 153 -6.54 -10.72 -2.99
C GLN A 153 -7.44 -10.45 -4.20
N SER A 154 -7.23 -11.19 -5.29
CA SER A 154 -7.99 -11.13 -6.54
C SER A 154 -9.46 -11.47 -6.35
#